data_AF-A0A5C7NHK2-F1
#
_entry.id   AF-A0A5C7NHK2-F1
#
_cell.length_a   1.000
_cell.length_b   1.000
_cell.length_c   1.000
_cell.angle_alpha   90.00
_cell.angle_beta   90.00
_cell.angle_gamma   90.00
#
_symmetry.space_group_name_H-M   'P 1'
#
loop_
_entity.id
_entity.type
_entity.pdbx_description
1 polymer ?
#
loop_
_entity_poly.entity_id
_entity_poly.type
_entity_poly.pdbx_seq_one_letter_code
_entity_poly.pdbx_strand_id
1 'polypeptide(L)'
;SLATESWLSAASFQETTRVLTEAAIQAKSDPLLGLKENVILGKLIPAGTGLSQYRNLQVQPTQEARDAVYAQYRAYDDFSYGHFDDVTGASVPLDDTYMGEGSDYR
;
A
#
# COMPACT_ATOMS: atom_id res chain seq x y z
N SER A 1 -24.52 25.64 4.49
CA SER A 1 -24.61 24.25 3.99
C SER A 1 -25.88 23.54 4.48
N LEU A 2 -27.06 24.11 4.21
CA LEU A 2 -28.36 23.54 4.64
C LEU A 2 -29.06 22.71 3.54
N ALA A 3 -28.65 22.83 2.28
CA ALA A 3 -29.27 22.13 1.15
C ALA A 3 -28.25 21.18 0.49
N THR A 4 -27.86 20.12 1.20
CA THR A 4 -27.19 18.97 0.57
C THR A 4 -28.24 17.94 0.22
N GLU A 5 -28.14 17.33 -0.96
CA GLU A 5 -29.08 16.27 -1.41
C GLU A 5 -29.00 15.01 -0.51
N SER A 6 -27.85 14.82 0.15
CA SER A 6 -27.62 13.75 1.11
C SER A 6 -28.14 14.10 2.49
N TRP A 7 -29.03 13.26 3.00
CA TRP A 7 -29.57 13.39 4.35
C TRP A 7 -28.55 12.93 5.39
N LEU A 8 -27.66 11.99 5.04
CA LEU A 8 -26.66 11.47 5.97
C LEU A 8 -25.62 12.53 6.31
N SER A 9 -25.17 13.28 5.31
CA SER A 9 -24.27 14.43 5.52
C SER A 9 -24.96 15.61 6.17
N ALA A 10 -26.26 15.85 5.88
CA ALA A 10 -27.01 16.92 6.51
C ALA A 10 -27.19 16.65 8.01
N ALA A 11 -27.60 15.44 8.38
CA ALA A 11 -27.83 15.04 9.76
C ALA A 11 -26.56 15.08 10.63
N SER A 12 -25.37 14.94 10.01
CA SER A 12 -24.09 14.98 10.71
C SER A 12 -23.59 16.39 11.04
N PHE A 13 -24.22 17.44 10.50
CA PHE A 13 -23.81 18.82 10.76
C PHE A 13 -24.61 19.42 11.92
N GLN A 14 -25.94 19.51 11.76
CA GLN A 14 -26.86 20.09 12.74
C GLN A 14 -28.26 19.47 12.58
N GLU A 15 -29.15 19.72 13.55
CA GLU A 15 -30.58 19.33 13.49
C GLU A 15 -30.83 17.82 13.24
N THR A 16 -29.95 16.94 13.74
CA THR A 16 -29.92 15.49 13.45
C THR A 16 -31.28 14.81 13.55
N THR A 17 -32.02 15.03 14.64
CA THR A 17 -33.34 14.40 14.85
C THR A 17 -34.33 14.79 13.76
N ARG A 18 -34.38 16.07 13.40
CA ARG A 18 -35.31 16.59 12.39
C ARG A 18 -34.97 16.06 10.99
N VAL A 19 -33.68 16.04 10.64
CA VAL A 19 -33.24 15.54 9.33
C VAL A 19 -33.53 14.05 9.20
N LEU A 20 -33.29 13.25 10.24
CA LEU A 20 -33.57 11.82 10.23
C LEU A 20 -35.08 11.51 10.17
N THR A 21 -35.92 12.27 10.87
CA THR A 21 -37.38 12.06 10.82
C THR A 21 -37.95 12.41 9.45
N GLU A 22 -37.56 13.55 8.86
CA GLU A 22 -38.01 13.94 7.52
C GLU A 22 -37.56 12.92 6.46
N ALA A 23 -36.31 12.42 6.54
CA ALA A 23 -35.80 11.40 5.64
C ALA A 23 -36.54 10.05 5.79
N ALA A 24 -36.85 9.63 7.03
CA ALA A 24 -37.59 8.40 7.30
C ALA A 24 -39.04 8.48 6.80
N ILE A 25 -39.73 9.61 7.04
CA ILE A 25 -41.10 9.84 6.56
C ILE A 25 -41.16 9.80 5.03
N GLN A 26 -40.16 10.38 4.36
CA GLN A 26 -40.07 10.42 2.90
C GLN A 26 -39.45 9.16 2.29
N ALA A 27 -39.05 8.18 3.11
CA ALA A 27 -38.31 6.97 2.70
C ALA A 27 -37.12 7.28 1.77
N LYS A 28 -36.38 8.35 2.08
CA LYS A 28 -35.27 8.83 1.25
C LYS A 28 -34.06 7.88 1.30
N SER A 29 -33.53 7.54 0.13
CA SER A 29 -32.25 6.85 0.00
C SER A 29 -31.13 7.86 -0.24
N ASP A 30 -30.00 7.69 0.45
CA ASP A 30 -28.82 8.53 0.23
C ASP A 30 -27.97 7.95 -0.91
N PRO A 31 -27.59 8.75 -1.93
CA PRO A 31 -26.76 8.27 -3.03
C PRO A 31 -25.26 8.15 -2.66
N LEU A 32 -24.82 8.67 -1.52
CA LEU A 32 -23.43 8.52 -1.01
C LEU A 32 -22.34 9.03 -1.96
N LEU A 33 -22.62 10.08 -2.74
CA LEU A 33 -21.71 10.61 -3.76
C LEU A 33 -20.73 11.66 -3.24
N GLY A 34 -20.95 12.20 -2.05
CA GLY A 34 -20.15 13.28 -1.50
C GLY A 34 -19.00 12.80 -0.64
N LEU A 35 -18.21 13.77 -0.17
CA LEU A 35 -17.06 13.50 0.67
C LEU A 35 -17.48 13.01 2.06
N LYS A 36 -18.43 13.70 2.68
CA LYS A 36 -18.82 13.45 4.08
C LYS A 36 -19.48 12.09 4.27
N GLU A 37 -20.38 11.65 3.37
CA GLU A 37 -21.01 10.33 3.53
C GLU A 37 -19.98 9.21 3.44
N ASN A 38 -19.03 9.33 2.50
CA ASN A 38 -17.96 8.34 2.34
C ASN A 38 -17.02 8.31 3.55
N VAL A 39 -16.71 9.46 4.16
CA VAL A 39 -15.95 9.51 5.42
C VAL A 39 -16.72 8.83 6.56
N ILE A 40 -18.01 9.15 6.74
CA ILE A 40 -18.85 8.58 7.82
C ILE A 40 -18.94 7.06 7.69
N LEU A 41 -19.03 6.54 6.46
CA LEU A 41 -19.13 5.10 6.18
C LEU A 41 -17.77 4.37 6.12
N GLY A 42 -16.64 5.09 6.18
CA GLY A 42 -15.31 4.50 6.04
C GLY A 42 -14.97 4.02 4.61
N LYS A 43 -15.63 4.57 3.59
CA LYS A 43 -15.30 4.32 2.17
C LYS A 43 -14.21 5.31 1.71
N LEU A 44 -13.52 4.97 0.62
CA LEU A 44 -12.62 5.92 -0.04
C LEU A 44 -13.41 7.16 -0.49
N ILE A 45 -12.91 8.35 -0.16
CA ILE A 45 -13.53 9.61 -0.56
C ILE A 45 -13.45 9.79 -2.08
N PRO A 46 -14.45 10.43 -2.72
CA PRO A 46 -14.46 10.68 -4.17
C PRO A 46 -13.55 11.87 -4.55
N ALA A 47 -12.33 11.90 -4.03
CA ALA A 47 -11.33 12.94 -4.27
C ALA A 47 -9.92 12.36 -4.17
N GLY A 48 -8.96 13.00 -4.84
CA GLY A 48 -7.56 12.54 -4.86
C GLY A 48 -7.46 11.09 -5.34
N THR A 49 -6.69 10.28 -4.62
CA THR A 49 -6.46 8.85 -4.94
C THR A 49 -7.72 7.98 -4.85
N GLY A 50 -8.81 8.48 -4.25
CA GLY A 50 -10.08 7.77 -4.21
C GLY A 50 -10.92 7.90 -5.49
N LEU A 51 -10.53 8.75 -6.45
CA LEU A 51 -11.15 8.80 -7.78
C LEU A 51 -10.86 7.52 -8.57
N SER A 52 -11.86 7.04 -9.33
CA SER A 52 -11.77 5.80 -10.12
C SER A 52 -10.56 5.75 -11.05
N GLN A 53 -10.16 6.91 -11.60
CA GLN A 53 -9.00 7.04 -12.48
C GLN A 53 -7.66 6.69 -11.81
N TYR A 54 -7.54 6.90 -10.49
CA TYR A 54 -6.31 6.62 -9.74
C TYR A 54 -6.41 5.32 -8.94
N ARG A 55 -7.62 4.92 -8.56
CA ARG A 55 -7.85 3.72 -7.74
C ARG A 55 -7.56 2.42 -8.48
N ASN A 56 -7.89 2.34 -9.77
CA ASN A 56 -7.82 1.10 -10.55
C ASN A 56 -6.63 1.08 -11.52
N LEU A 57 -5.51 1.69 -11.12
CA LEU A 57 -4.29 1.72 -11.94
C LEU A 57 -3.53 0.40 -11.81
N GLN A 58 -3.27 -0.24 -12.96
CA GLN A 58 -2.33 -1.34 -13.04
C GLN A 58 -0.94 -0.79 -13.37
N VAL A 59 -0.02 -0.89 -12.42
CA VAL A 59 1.37 -0.47 -12.62
C VAL A 59 2.17 -1.69 -13.09
N GLN A 60 2.66 -1.63 -14.32
CA GLN A 60 3.59 -2.62 -14.85
C GLN A 60 5.02 -2.06 -14.85
N PRO A 61 6.02 -2.80 -14.36
CA PRO A 61 7.40 -2.37 -14.42
C PRO A 61 7.89 -2.34 -15.88
N THR A 62 8.78 -1.40 -16.18
CA THR A 62 9.40 -1.31 -17.50
C THR A 62 10.31 -2.51 -17.75
N GLN A 63 10.61 -2.77 -19.03
CA GLN A 63 11.45 -3.90 -19.41
C GLN A 63 12.84 -3.78 -18.78
N GLU A 64 13.43 -2.58 -18.74
CA GLU A 64 14.74 -2.38 -18.10
C GLU A 64 14.71 -2.66 -16.59
N ALA A 65 13.63 -2.25 -15.90
CA ALA A 65 13.47 -2.50 -14.47
C ALA A 65 13.27 -3.98 -14.16
N ARG A 66 12.52 -4.70 -15.01
CA ARG A 66 12.39 -6.17 -14.92
C ARG A 66 13.74 -6.84 -15.13
N ASP A 67 14.46 -6.45 -16.17
CA ASP A 67 15.75 -7.06 -16.53
C ASP A 67 16.82 -6.80 -15.47
N ALA A 68 16.85 -5.60 -14.86
CA ALA A 68 17.73 -5.28 -13.75
C ALA A 68 17.48 -6.17 -12.52
N VAL A 69 16.20 -6.40 -12.18
CA VAL A 69 15.81 -7.29 -11.08
C VAL A 69 16.20 -8.74 -11.38
N TYR A 70 15.96 -9.24 -12.60
CA TYR A 70 16.40 -10.58 -13.00
C TYR A 70 17.93 -10.73 -13.03
N ALA A 71 18.65 -9.71 -13.47
CA ALA A 71 20.11 -9.68 -13.43
C ALA A 71 20.64 -9.71 -11.99
N GLN A 72 20.00 -8.99 -11.07
CA GLN A 72 20.31 -9.03 -9.64
C GLN A 72 20.08 -10.43 -9.05
N TYR A 73 18.97 -11.10 -9.39
CA TYR A 73 18.73 -12.48 -8.94
C TYR A 73 19.75 -13.46 -9.51
N ARG A 74 20.13 -13.33 -10.79
CA ARG A 74 21.20 -14.15 -11.40
C ARG A 74 22.55 -13.96 -10.71
N ALA A 75 22.87 -12.73 -10.32
CA ALA A 75 24.12 -12.44 -9.61
C ALA A 75 24.14 -13.10 -8.22
N TYR A 76 22.99 -13.25 -7.55
CA TYR A 76 22.91 -13.97 -6.28
C TYR A 76 23.02 -15.50 -6.45
N ASP A 77 22.47 -16.06 -7.54
CA ASP A 77 22.60 -17.50 -7.83
C ASP A 77 24.03 -17.91 -8.22
N ASP A 78 24.83 -17.02 -8.85
CA ASP A 78 26.25 -17.28 -9.17
C ASP A 78 27.14 -17.44 -7.91
N PHE A 79 26.71 -16.90 -6.77
CA PHE A 79 27.37 -17.08 -5.47
C PHE A 79 26.76 -18.21 -4.61
N SER A 80 25.69 -18.88 -5.07
CA SER A 80 24.95 -19.88 -4.29
C SER A 80 25.35 -21.32 -4.67
N TYR A 81 26.21 -21.91 -3.83
CA TYR A 81 26.66 -23.30 -3.83
C TYR A 81 27.27 -23.79 -5.14
N GLY A 82 28.60 -23.82 -5.16
CA GLY A 82 29.40 -24.48 -6.18
C GLY A 82 28.78 -25.80 -6.60
N HIS A 83 28.52 -25.89 -7.91
CA HIS A 83 28.20 -27.09 -8.64
C HIS A 83 28.98 -28.30 -8.06
N PHE A 84 28.27 -29.22 -7.40
CA PHE A 84 28.80 -30.40 -6.69
C PHE A 84 29.64 -31.37 -7.54
N ASP A 85 29.84 -31.08 -8.82
CA ASP A 85 30.53 -31.97 -9.78
C ASP A 85 32.04 -31.68 -9.90
N ASP A 86 32.53 -30.51 -9.46
CA ASP A 86 33.95 -30.16 -9.48
C ASP A 86 34.62 -30.36 -8.10
N VAL A 87 34.61 -31.61 -7.61
CA VAL A 87 35.37 -32.00 -6.41
C VAL A 87 36.84 -32.22 -6.76
N THR A 88 37.57 -31.13 -7.02
CA THR A 88 39.03 -31.11 -6.80
C THR A 88 39.28 -30.42 -5.47
N GLY A 89 39.20 -31.22 -4.39
CA GLY A 89 39.27 -30.75 -3.01
C GLY A 89 40.57 -30.04 -2.67
N ALA A 90 40.51 -28.70 -2.60
CA ALA A 90 41.31 -27.92 -1.67
C ALA A 90 40.32 -27.26 -0.70
N SER A 91 40.26 -27.78 0.53
CA SER A 91 39.52 -27.14 1.62
C SER A 91 40.10 -25.75 1.86
N VAL A 92 39.27 -24.71 1.79
CA VAL A 92 39.66 -23.36 2.22
C VAL A 92 39.99 -23.43 3.71
N PRO A 93 41.24 -23.16 4.14
CA PRO A 93 41.57 -23.09 5.56
C PRO A 93 40.80 -21.93 6.19
N LEU A 94 40.17 -22.21 7.33
CA LEU A 94 39.60 -21.20 8.23
C LEU A 94 40.77 -20.46 8.89
N ASP A 95 41.39 -19.54 8.16
CA ASP A 95 42.22 -18.51 8.79
C ASP A 95 41.28 -17.47 9.39
N ASP A 96 41.39 -17.31 10.71
CA ASP A 96 40.71 -16.35 11.60
C ASP A 96 41.08 -14.90 11.24
N THR A 97 40.83 -14.50 10.00
CA THR A 97 41.08 -13.16 9.50
C THR A 97 39.91 -12.26 9.89
N TYR A 98 39.98 -11.82 11.15
CA TYR A 98 39.68 -10.43 11.52
C TYR A 98 38.22 -9.98 11.31
N MET A 99 37.33 -10.50 12.16
CA MET A 99 36.19 -9.70 12.62
C MET A 99 36.73 -8.52 13.44
N GLY A 100 36.89 -7.38 12.77
CA GLY A 100 36.85 -6.02 13.33
C GLY A 100 37.84 -5.71 14.45
N GLU A 101 38.88 -4.94 14.13
CA GLU A 101 39.45 -3.97 15.06
C GLU A 101 38.35 -2.97 15.48
N GLY A 102 37.59 -3.33 16.51
CA GLY A 102 36.81 -2.40 17.31
C GLY A 102 37.75 -1.71 18.29
N SER A 103 38.31 -0.58 17.86
CA SER A 103 39.00 0.38 18.72
C SER A 103 38.11 0.79 19.91
N ASP A 104 38.70 0.70 21.10
CA ASP A 104 38.39 1.44 22.32
C ASP A 104 37.01 1.27 22.99
N TYR A 105 36.99 0.45 24.05
CA TYR A 105 36.14 0.66 25.23
C TYR A 105 37.01 1.04 26.42
N ARG A 106 37.04 2.34 26.74
CA ARG A 106 37.35 2.89 28.06
C ARG A 106 36.40 4.03 28.37
#